data_AF-A0AAD6DEI0-F1
#
_entry.id   AF-A0AAD6DEI0-F1
#
_cell.length_a   1.000
_cell.length_b   1.000
_cell.length_c   1.000
_cell.angle_alpha   90.00
_cell.angle_beta   90.00
_cell.angle_gamma   90.00
#
_symmetry.space_group_name_H-M   'P 1'
#
loop_
_entity.id
_entity.type
_entity.pdbx_description
1 polymer ?
#
loop_
_entity_poly.entity_id
_entity_poly.type
_entity_poly.pdbx_seq_one_letter_code
_entity_poly.pdbx_strand_id
1 'polypeptide(L)'
;MYATAVVAFIVLYFLIIPVAQYFDDTKGLRKVSFSQPLRSPQETPRPTHWSKFHLLLRYQCDKDIYGHGTDCIKDRFYSETGGTHAHLADVVGKKEHARKRKVLSSAYAVKNLEEWEFKVADVSGKLIKAFDKRCTTSLPSNTLPSEEDLNVDYRRWTVLFAAAAIANIGLSEDLGFLDEGSDFVKSESKDGTVKEVSFRECHGATGRVSYQLMWSYDWLKKFKRISKIFSLGYQRMWNLDGAD
;
A
#
# COMPACT_ATOMS: atom_id res chain seq x y z
N MET A 1 -28.08 15.68 33.63
CA MET A 1 -28.82 14.61 32.91
C MET A 1 -28.48 14.53 31.42
N TYR A 2 -28.30 15.65 30.71
CA TYR A 2 -27.93 15.61 29.29
C TYR A 2 -26.50 15.10 29.02
N ALA A 3 -25.51 15.48 29.85
CA ALA A 3 -24.13 15.05 29.66
C ALA A 3 -23.97 13.51 29.74
N THR A 4 -24.64 12.85 30.68
CA THR A 4 -24.62 11.40 30.82
C THR A 4 -25.31 10.68 29.66
N ALA A 5 -26.41 11.24 29.15
CA ALA A 5 -27.09 10.71 27.96
C ALA A 5 -26.25 10.86 26.69
N VAL A 6 -25.53 11.97 26.52
CA VAL A 6 -24.61 12.19 25.39
C VAL A 6 -23.43 11.24 25.46
N VAL A 7 -22.82 11.04 26.63
CA VAL A 7 -21.72 10.08 26.80
C VAL A 7 -22.20 8.65 26.54
N ALA A 8 -23.37 8.27 27.05
CA ALA A 8 -23.96 6.95 26.78
C ALA A 8 -24.25 6.75 25.28
N PHE A 9 -24.76 7.77 24.59
CA PHE A 9 -24.97 7.73 23.14
C PHE A 9 -23.66 7.58 22.37
N ILE A 10 -22.60 8.31 22.77
CA ILE A 10 -21.28 8.21 22.15
C ILE A 10 -20.73 6.79 22.34
N VAL A 11 -20.78 6.24 23.56
CA VAL A 11 -20.29 4.89 23.84
C VAL A 11 -21.10 3.84 23.07
N LEU A 12 -22.43 3.93 23.08
CA LEU A 12 -23.27 2.98 22.36
C LEU A 12 -23.03 3.02 20.86
N TYR A 13 -22.99 4.22 20.28
CA TYR A 13 -22.97 4.41 18.82
C TYR A 13 -21.58 4.30 18.21
N PHE A 14 -20.51 4.70 18.92
CA PHE A 14 -19.14 4.66 18.41
C PHE A 14 -18.31 3.47 18.92
N LEU A 15 -18.68 2.85 20.04
CA LEU A 15 -17.96 1.67 20.56
C LEU A 15 -18.80 0.41 20.41
N ILE A 16 -20.02 0.38 20.94
CA ILE A 16 -20.79 -0.87 21.04
C ILE A 16 -21.34 -1.32 19.68
N ILE A 17 -21.98 -0.42 18.91
CA ILE A 17 -22.57 -0.78 17.61
C ILE A 17 -21.50 -1.20 16.58
N PRO A 18 -20.38 -0.49 16.41
CA PRO A 18 -19.32 -0.92 15.49
C PRO A 18 -18.68 -2.25 15.92
N VAL A 19 -18.52 -2.49 17.22
CA VAL A 19 -18.03 -3.78 17.74
C VAL A 19 -19.04 -4.90 17.50
N ALA A 20 -20.34 -4.64 17.73
CA ALA A 20 -21.40 -5.60 17.45
C ALA A 20 -21.49 -5.93 15.95
N GLN A 21 -21.44 -4.92 15.07
CA GLN A 21 -21.38 -5.09 13.62
C GLN A 21 -20.07 -5.74 13.15
N TYR A 22 -18.98 -5.53 13.88
CA TYR A 22 -17.71 -6.20 13.62
C TYR A 22 -17.80 -7.70 13.88
N PHE A 23 -18.50 -8.11 14.96
CA PHE A 23 -18.77 -9.51 15.29
C PHE A 23 -19.96 -10.12 14.52
N ASP A 24 -20.88 -9.29 14.02
CA ASP A 24 -21.95 -9.69 13.12
C ASP A 24 -21.39 -9.91 11.71
N ASP A 25 -20.76 -11.07 11.54
CA ASP A 25 -20.16 -11.52 10.31
C ASP A 25 -21.23 -12.02 9.33
N THR A 26 -22.03 -11.10 8.80
CA THR A 26 -23.08 -11.35 7.81
C THR A 26 -22.59 -12.07 6.54
N LYS A 27 -21.29 -11.98 6.25
CA LYS A 27 -20.63 -12.67 5.13
C LYS A 27 -19.97 -14.01 5.51
N GLY A 28 -19.88 -14.33 6.81
CA GLY A 28 -19.35 -15.61 7.32
C GLY A 28 -17.85 -15.83 7.10
N LEU A 29 -17.05 -14.76 6.96
CA LEU A 29 -15.62 -14.83 6.60
C LEU A 29 -14.65 -14.92 7.81
N ARG A 30 -15.11 -14.74 9.05
CA ARG A 30 -14.26 -14.48 10.23
C ARG A 30 -14.31 -15.53 11.35
N LYS A 31 -15.22 -16.51 11.30
CA LYS A 31 -15.21 -17.63 12.26
C LYS A 31 -14.11 -18.62 11.87
N VAL A 32 -12.85 -18.42 12.27
CA VAL A 32 -11.79 -19.44 12.12
C VAL A 32 -11.18 -19.72 13.49
N SER A 33 -11.52 -20.88 14.07
CA SER A 33 -10.87 -21.37 15.30
C SER A 33 -9.51 -21.98 14.95
N PHE A 34 -8.46 -21.44 15.55
CA PHE A 34 -7.04 -21.75 15.33
C PHE A 34 -6.57 -23.10 15.92
N SER A 35 -7.45 -23.95 16.44
CA SER A 35 -7.08 -25.02 17.37
C SER A 35 -7.33 -26.46 16.90
N GLN A 36 -7.02 -26.82 15.65
CA GLN A 36 -6.99 -28.24 15.25
C GLN A 36 -5.68 -28.65 14.56
N PRO A 37 -5.06 -29.77 14.97
CA PRO A 37 -3.79 -30.23 14.42
C PRO A 37 -3.96 -30.85 13.02
N LEU A 38 -2.95 -30.62 12.18
CA LEU A 38 -2.86 -31.07 10.79
C LEU A 38 -2.90 -32.61 10.70
N ARG A 39 -3.90 -33.17 10.00
CA ARG A 39 -3.97 -34.60 9.69
C ARG A 39 -3.65 -34.83 8.21
N SER A 40 -2.90 -35.90 7.93
CA SER A 40 -2.36 -36.26 6.61
C SER A 40 -3.44 -36.68 5.60
N PRO A 41 -3.15 -36.63 4.28
CA PRO A 41 -4.16 -36.75 3.25
C PRO A 41 -4.31 -38.19 2.75
N GLN A 42 -5.39 -38.88 3.14
CA GLN A 42 -5.89 -40.03 2.38
C GLN A 42 -7.43 -40.20 2.52
N GLU A 43 -8.06 -40.28 1.33
CA GLU A 43 -9.32 -40.97 0.96
C GLU A 43 -10.71 -40.51 1.48
N THR A 44 -11.42 -39.78 0.59
CA THR A 44 -12.87 -39.79 0.17
C THR A 44 -14.04 -39.87 1.21
N PRO A 45 -15.35 -39.61 0.90
CA PRO A 45 -16.03 -38.94 -0.23
C PRO A 45 -16.94 -37.73 0.19
N ARG A 46 -17.57 -37.03 -0.78
CA ARG A 46 -18.57 -35.94 -0.60
C ARG A 46 -19.95 -36.47 -0.14
N PRO A 47 -20.95 -35.66 0.29
CA PRO A 47 -20.95 -34.27 0.80
C PRO A 47 -21.83 -34.06 2.07
N THR A 48 -21.39 -33.24 3.03
CA THR A 48 -22.31 -32.62 4.01
C THR A 48 -21.87 -31.19 4.29
N HIS A 49 -22.83 -30.26 4.11
CA HIS A 49 -23.00 -28.83 4.43
C HIS A 49 -21.94 -27.98 5.21
N TRP A 50 -20.75 -28.48 5.56
CA TRP A 50 -19.79 -27.81 6.44
C TRP A 50 -18.34 -27.75 5.91
N SER A 51 -18.11 -28.03 4.62
CA SER A 51 -16.76 -28.10 4.04
C SER A 51 -16.11 -26.76 3.65
N LYS A 52 -16.63 -25.60 4.09
CA LYS A 52 -16.03 -24.29 3.73
C LYS A 52 -14.81 -23.90 4.59
N PHE A 53 -14.42 -24.75 5.55
CA PHE A 53 -13.42 -24.44 6.57
C PHE A 53 -11.96 -24.81 6.24
N HIS A 54 -11.56 -24.86 4.96
CA HIS A 54 -10.24 -25.42 4.59
C HIS A 54 -9.42 -24.69 3.51
N LEU A 55 -9.72 -23.43 3.17
CA LEU A 55 -9.27 -22.87 1.89
C LEU A 55 -8.77 -21.43 2.00
N LEU A 56 -7.44 -21.29 2.11
CA LEU A 56 -6.65 -20.22 1.49
C LEU A 56 -5.25 -20.69 1.06
N LEU A 57 -4.77 -21.85 1.54
CA LEU A 57 -3.48 -22.46 1.14
C LEU A 57 -3.61 -23.58 0.10
N ARG A 58 -4.82 -23.82 -0.43
CA ARG A 58 -5.05 -24.87 -1.43
C ARG A 58 -5.17 -24.24 -2.81
N TYR A 59 -4.41 -24.75 -3.77
CA TYR A 59 -4.40 -24.34 -5.19
C TYR A 59 -5.79 -24.16 -5.83
N GLN A 60 -6.78 -24.94 -5.40
CA GLN A 60 -8.15 -24.80 -5.90
C GLN A 60 -8.80 -23.47 -5.48
N CYS A 61 -8.49 -22.95 -4.29
CA CYS A 61 -8.95 -21.65 -3.81
C CYS A 61 -8.41 -20.51 -4.68
N ASP A 62 -7.14 -20.61 -5.11
CA ASP A 62 -6.53 -19.59 -5.96
C ASP A 62 -7.24 -19.49 -7.30
N LYS A 63 -7.68 -20.61 -7.87
CA LYS A 63 -8.50 -20.61 -9.09
C LYS A 63 -9.88 -20.01 -8.85
N ASP A 64 -10.50 -20.31 -7.72
CA ASP A 64 -11.83 -19.78 -7.40
C ASP A 64 -11.78 -18.26 -7.14
N ILE A 65 -10.68 -17.75 -6.55
CA ILE A 65 -10.51 -16.32 -6.21
C ILE A 65 -9.90 -15.50 -7.37
N TYR A 66 -8.88 -16.03 -8.05
CA TYR A 66 -8.09 -15.31 -9.07
C TYR A 66 -8.27 -15.86 -10.49
N GLY A 67 -8.97 -16.99 -10.65
CA GLY A 67 -9.16 -17.63 -11.95
C GLY A 67 -9.98 -16.79 -12.91
N HIS A 68 -9.83 -17.12 -14.19
CA HIS A 68 -10.56 -16.46 -15.25
C HIS A 68 -12.07 -16.69 -15.11
N GLY A 69 -12.86 -15.62 -15.17
CA GLY A 69 -14.31 -15.68 -15.04
C GLY A 69 -14.84 -15.76 -13.60
N THR A 70 -13.98 -15.70 -12.57
CA THR A 70 -14.43 -15.61 -11.17
C THR A 70 -15.36 -14.42 -10.94
N ASP A 71 -16.37 -14.59 -10.08
CA ASP A 71 -17.24 -13.52 -9.62
C ASP A 71 -16.59 -12.64 -8.55
N CYS A 72 -15.49 -13.07 -7.94
CA CYS A 72 -14.72 -12.28 -7.00
C CYS A 72 -14.29 -10.94 -7.61
N ILE A 73 -14.48 -9.86 -6.84
CA ILE A 73 -14.05 -8.51 -7.18
C ILE A 73 -13.24 -7.94 -6.02
N LYS A 74 -12.47 -6.90 -6.32
CA LYS A 74 -11.82 -6.09 -5.28
C LYS A 74 -12.88 -5.55 -4.31
N ASP A 75 -12.54 -5.52 -3.04
CA ASP A 75 -13.44 -4.99 -2.03
C ASP A 75 -13.59 -3.46 -2.14
N ARG A 76 -14.66 -2.93 -1.53
CA ARG A 76 -14.96 -1.49 -1.44
C ARG A 76 -13.81 -0.67 -0.87
N PHE A 77 -12.94 -1.27 -0.06
CA PHE A 77 -11.66 -0.69 0.40
C PHE A 77 -10.96 0.12 -0.70
N TYR A 78 -10.77 -0.48 -1.88
CA TYR A 78 -10.00 0.12 -2.98
C TYR A 78 -10.65 1.37 -3.56
N SER A 79 -11.99 1.42 -3.58
CA SER A 79 -12.71 2.62 -4.02
C SER A 79 -12.78 3.72 -2.95
N GLU A 80 -12.72 3.36 -1.67
CA GLU A 80 -12.82 4.32 -0.55
C GLU A 80 -11.47 4.99 -0.24
N THR A 81 -10.35 4.29 -0.47
CA THR A 81 -9.00 4.88 -0.38
C THR A 81 -8.52 5.50 -1.67
N GLY A 82 -9.23 5.26 -2.77
CA GLY A 82 -8.87 5.83 -4.05
C GLY A 82 -9.03 7.34 -4.05
N GLY A 83 -8.19 8.01 -4.84
CA GLY A 83 -8.34 9.44 -5.10
C GLY A 83 -9.60 9.77 -5.91
N THR A 84 -9.81 11.06 -6.19
CA THR A 84 -10.92 11.54 -7.04
C THR A 84 -10.94 10.88 -8.44
N HIS A 85 -9.77 10.44 -8.90
CA HIS A 85 -9.59 9.72 -10.15
C HIS A 85 -9.01 8.34 -9.86
N ALA A 86 -9.88 7.32 -9.84
CA ALA A 86 -9.44 5.95 -9.57
C ALA A 86 -8.38 5.50 -10.59
N HIS A 87 -7.22 5.03 -10.13
CA HIS A 87 -6.24 4.41 -11.02
C HIS A 87 -6.47 2.90 -11.14
N LEU A 88 -5.56 2.18 -11.82
CA LEU A 88 -5.71 0.75 -12.08
C LEU A 88 -5.77 -0.10 -10.79
N ALA A 89 -5.09 0.34 -9.72
CA ALA A 89 -5.11 -0.39 -8.45
C ALA A 89 -6.46 -0.23 -7.73
N ASP A 90 -7.06 0.96 -7.80
CA ASP A 90 -8.26 1.31 -7.05
C ASP A 90 -9.57 0.87 -7.72
N VAL A 91 -9.55 0.73 -9.06
CA VAL A 91 -10.76 0.41 -9.80
C VAL A 91 -11.27 -1.01 -9.47
N VAL A 92 -12.50 -1.07 -8.94
CA VAL A 92 -13.18 -2.31 -8.57
C VAL A 92 -13.94 -2.93 -9.75
N GLY A 93 -14.54 -2.09 -10.61
CA GLY A 93 -15.37 -2.55 -11.72
C GLY A 93 -14.57 -3.29 -12.79
N LYS A 94 -14.93 -4.55 -13.10
CA LYS A 94 -14.19 -5.42 -14.03
C LYS A 94 -14.00 -4.83 -15.43
N LYS A 95 -15.06 -4.22 -16.01
CA LYS A 95 -14.99 -3.63 -17.36
C LYS A 95 -14.00 -2.47 -17.43
N GLU A 96 -14.07 -1.56 -16.47
CA GLU A 96 -13.18 -0.40 -16.41
C GLU A 96 -11.75 -0.81 -16.04
N HIS A 97 -11.60 -1.78 -15.14
CA HIS A 97 -10.32 -2.40 -14.85
C HIS A 97 -9.69 -3.01 -16.11
N ALA A 98 -10.45 -3.76 -16.90
CA ALA A 98 -9.96 -4.36 -18.15
C ALA A 98 -9.53 -3.28 -19.16
N ARG A 99 -10.32 -2.21 -19.30
CA ARG A 99 -9.99 -1.07 -20.16
C ARG A 99 -8.68 -0.40 -19.74
N LYS A 100 -8.53 -0.03 -18.46
CA LYS A 100 -7.31 0.60 -17.92
C LYS A 100 -6.10 -0.33 -18.02
N ARG A 101 -6.27 -1.62 -17.71
CA ARG A 101 -5.20 -2.62 -17.85
C ARG A 101 -4.73 -2.72 -19.29
N LYS A 102 -5.64 -2.70 -20.27
CA LYS A 102 -5.26 -2.75 -21.70
C LYS A 102 -4.38 -1.55 -22.07
N VAL A 103 -4.77 -0.34 -21.67
CA VAL A 103 -3.98 0.88 -21.92
C VAL A 103 -2.61 0.80 -21.25
N LEU A 104 -2.54 0.36 -19.99
CA LEU A 104 -1.27 0.20 -19.30
C LEU A 104 -0.39 -0.88 -19.96
N SER A 105 -0.98 -2.02 -20.35
CA SER A 105 -0.23 -3.10 -20.99
C SER A 105 0.36 -2.69 -22.35
N SER A 106 -0.31 -1.81 -23.11
CA SER A 106 0.27 -1.27 -24.34
C SER A 106 1.45 -0.33 -24.08
N ALA A 107 1.45 0.39 -22.95
CA ALA A 107 2.59 1.23 -22.56
C ALA A 107 3.81 0.37 -22.17
N TYR A 108 3.60 -0.77 -21.50
CA TYR A 108 4.65 -1.71 -21.10
C TYR A 108 4.83 -2.87 -22.10
N ALA A 109 4.57 -2.64 -23.39
CA ALA A 109 4.85 -3.63 -24.43
C ALA A 109 6.38 -3.87 -24.57
N VAL A 110 6.79 -5.07 -24.96
CA VAL A 110 8.22 -5.48 -25.02
C VAL A 110 9.07 -4.50 -25.82
N LYS A 111 8.58 -4.03 -26.97
CA LYS A 111 9.28 -3.02 -27.78
C LYS A 111 9.62 -1.75 -26.99
N ASN A 112 8.69 -1.27 -26.16
CA ASN A 112 8.92 -0.07 -25.35
C ASN A 112 9.91 -0.36 -24.21
N LEU A 113 9.93 -1.60 -23.68
CA LEU A 113 10.89 -2.00 -22.66
C LEU A 113 12.32 -2.01 -23.20
N GLU A 114 12.53 -2.50 -24.42
CA GLU A 114 13.83 -2.43 -25.11
C GLU A 114 14.27 -0.97 -25.28
N GLU A 115 13.34 -0.08 -25.66
CA GLU A 115 13.61 1.35 -25.76
C GLU A 115 13.93 2.00 -24.40
N TRP A 116 13.59 1.41 -23.26
CA TRP A 116 13.83 1.99 -21.93
C TRP A 116 15.05 1.42 -21.21
N GLU A 117 15.79 0.49 -21.80
CA GLU A 117 16.97 -0.12 -21.18
C GLU A 117 17.98 0.94 -20.72
N PHE A 118 18.18 2.00 -21.53
CA PHE A 118 19.08 3.10 -21.19
C PHE A 118 18.64 3.87 -19.93
N LYS A 119 17.34 3.97 -19.66
CA LYS A 119 16.82 4.61 -18.44
C LYS A 119 17.17 3.77 -17.21
N VAL A 120 17.00 2.45 -17.30
CA VAL A 120 17.41 1.53 -16.23
C VAL A 120 18.91 1.62 -16.00
N ALA A 121 19.72 1.61 -17.06
CA ALA A 121 21.16 1.75 -16.98
C ALA A 121 21.59 3.08 -16.31
N ASP A 122 20.94 4.21 -16.65
CA ASP A 122 21.22 5.51 -16.01
C ASP A 122 20.93 5.49 -14.51
N VAL A 123 19.72 5.07 -14.11
CA VAL A 123 19.32 5.04 -12.69
C VAL A 123 20.19 4.04 -11.90
N SER A 124 20.53 2.88 -12.48
CA SER A 124 21.48 1.94 -11.87
C SER A 124 22.89 2.54 -11.75
N GLY A 125 23.36 3.25 -12.77
CA GLY A 125 24.64 3.95 -12.73
C GLY A 125 24.70 5.02 -11.65
N LYS A 126 23.61 5.78 -11.44
CA LYS A 126 23.49 6.75 -10.35
C LYS A 126 23.57 6.09 -8.97
N LEU A 127 22.89 4.94 -8.79
CA LEU A 127 22.97 4.18 -7.55
C LEU A 127 24.39 3.65 -7.28
N ILE A 128 25.05 3.10 -8.30
CA ILE A 128 26.44 2.62 -8.19
C ILE A 128 27.36 3.78 -7.79
N LYS A 129 27.29 4.93 -8.47
CA LYS A 129 28.06 6.13 -8.10
C LYS A 129 27.81 6.57 -6.66
N ALA A 130 26.57 6.46 -6.17
CA ALA A 130 26.24 6.80 -4.79
C ALA A 130 26.87 5.83 -3.78
N PHE A 131 26.95 4.54 -4.11
CA PHE A 131 27.64 3.55 -3.29
C PHE A 131 29.16 3.67 -3.38
N ASP A 132 29.72 3.89 -4.56
CA ASP A 132 31.17 4.09 -4.77
C ASP A 132 31.70 5.26 -3.93
N LYS A 133 30.95 6.37 -3.84
CA LYS A 133 31.28 7.52 -2.98
C LYS A 133 31.35 7.18 -1.49
N ARG A 134 30.75 6.07 -1.08
CA ARG A 134 30.64 5.62 0.31
C ARG A 134 31.53 4.43 0.62
N CYS A 135 32.09 3.78 -0.41
CA CYS A 135 33.08 2.73 -0.23
C CYS A 135 34.29 3.27 0.56
N THR A 136 34.70 2.52 1.57
CA THR A 136 35.91 2.79 2.33
C THR A 136 37.04 1.86 1.89
N THR A 137 38.19 1.96 2.54
CA THR A 137 39.36 1.14 2.21
C THR A 137 39.04 -0.35 2.35
N SER A 138 39.63 -1.17 1.48
CA SER A 138 39.47 -2.62 1.53
C SER A 138 39.73 -3.16 2.94
N LEU A 139 38.82 -4.01 3.38
CA LEU A 139 38.93 -4.69 4.66
C LEU A 139 40.13 -5.66 4.65
N PRO A 140 40.99 -5.67 5.68
CA PRO A 140 41.98 -6.72 5.86
C PRO A 140 41.33 -8.10 5.95
N SER A 141 42.06 -9.14 5.53
CA SER A 141 41.54 -10.51 5.58
C SER A 141 41.17 -10.90 7.02
N ASN A 142 39.98 -11.48 7.20
CA ASN A 142 39.48 -11.98 8.48
C ASN A 142 39.22 -10.94 9.60
N THR A 143 39.09 -9.65 9.27
CA THR A 143 38.67 -8.62 10.24
C THR A 143 37.20 -8.24 10.04
N LEU A 144 36.58 -7.66 11.06
CA LEU A 144 35.26 -7.02 10.93
C LEU A 144 35.42 -5.55 10.51
N PRO A 145 34.47 -4.98 9.75
CA PRO A 145 34.48 -3.55 9.44
C PRO A 145 34.35 -2.72 10.71
N SER A 146 35.01 -1.55 10.71
CA SER A 146 34.79 -0.58 11.78
C SER A 146 33.37 -0.01 11.67
N GLU A 147 32.80 0.46 12.78
CA GLU A 147 31.46 1.07 12.74
C GLU A 147 31.42 2.32 11.85
N GLU A 148 32.53 3.03 11.73
CA GLU A 148 32.68 4.22 10.87
C GLU A 148 32.56 3.88 9.38
N ASP A 149 32.92 2.64 9.00
CA ASP A 149 32.79 2.13 7.63
C ASP A 149 31.34 1.73 7.27
N LEU A 150 30.44 1.60 8.25
CA LEU A 150 29.04 1.21 8.06
C LEU A 150 28.15 2.41 7.68
N ASN A 151 28.58 3.16 6.67
CA ASN A 151 27.97 4.44 6.26
C ASN A 151 26.85 4.32 5.20
N VAL A 152 26.46 3.09 4.83
CA VAL A 152 25.43 2.83 3.81
C VAL A 152 24.13 2.29 4.43
N ASP A 153 23.08 3.12 4.42
CA ASP A 153 21.71 2.65 4.62
C ASP A 153 21.16 2.05 3.31
N TYR A 154 21.38 0.75 3.11
CA TYR A 154 20.95 0.03 1.92
C TYR A 154 19.44 0.13 1.68
N ARG A 155 18.62 0.10 2.75
CA ARG A 155 17.17 0.18 2.63
C ARG A 155 16.73 1.55 2.12
N ARG A 156 17.34 2.63 2.63
CA ARG A 156 17.07 3.99 2.13
C ARG A 156 17.42 4.10 0.65
N TRP A 157 18.62 3.69 0.26
CA TRP A 157 19.09 3.81 -1.12
C TRP A 157 18.26 3.01 -2.12
N THR A 158 17.86 1.79 -1.76
CA THR A 158 17.00 0.95 -2.62
C THR A 158 15.58 1.51 -2.77
N VAL A 159 15.04 2.16 -1.72
CA VAL A 159 13.76 2.88 -1.81
C VAL A 159 13.87 4.10 -2.72
N LEU A 160 14.94 4.90 -2.62
CA LEU A 160 15.19 6.04 -3.52
C LEU A 160 15.35 5.57 -4.96
N PHE A 161 16.11 4.50 -5.18
CA PHE A 161 16.31 3.89 -6.50
C PHE A 161 14.99 3.44 -7.11
N ALA A 162 14.16 2.71 -6.37
CA ALA A 162 12.86 2.26 -6.87
C ALA A 162 11.95 3.45 -7.22
N ALA A 163 11.87 4.47 -6.37
CA ALA A 163 11.06 5.66 -6.63
C ALA A 163 11.56 6.44 -7.87
N ALA A 164 12.87 6.66 -7.98
CA ALA A 164 13.49 7.33 -9.13
C ALA A 164 13.27 6.54 -10.43
N ALA A 165 13.45 5.21 -10.41
CA ALA A 165 13.23 4.36 -11.58
C ALA A 165 11.76 4.39 -12.04
N ILE A 166 10.81 4.31 -11.11
CA ILE A 166 9.37 4.38 -11.42
C ILE A 166 9.01 5.72 -12.05
N ALA A 167 9.53 6.83 -11.50
CA ALA A 167 9.29 8.17 -12.06
C ALA A 167 9.93 8.34 -13.45
N ASN A 168 11.18 7.89 -13.62
CA ASN A 168 11.89 8.02 -14.88
C ASN A 168 11.26 7.16 -16.00
N ILE A 169 10.86 5.93 -15.69
CA ILE A 169 10.23 5.05 -16.68
C ILE A 169 8.78 5.47 -16.92
N GLY A 170 7.99 5.60 -15.85
CA GLY A 170 6.55 5.81 -15.93
C GLY A 170 6.13 7.23 -16.27
N LEU A 171 6.92 8.24 -15.86
CA LEU A 171 6.60 9.66 -16.04
C LEU A 171 7.65 10.40 -16.87
N SER A 172 8.77 9.76 -17.24
CA SER A 172 9.92 10.42 -17.89
C SER A 172 10.51 11.58 -17.08
N GLU A 173 10.40 11.49 -15.76
CA GLU A 173 10.86 12.52 -14.83
C GLU A 173 12.07 12.06 -14.02
N ASP A 174 13.07 12.93 -13.88
CA ASP A 174 14.20 12.72 -12.99
C ASP A 174 14.01 13.49 -11.68
N LEU A 175 13.71 12.77 -10.61
CA LEU A 175 13.43 13.36 -9.30
C LEU A 175 14.70 13.78 -8.54
N GLY A 176 15.90 13.50 -9.06
CA GLY A 176 17.17 13.86 -8.41
C GLY A 176 17.53 13.05 -7.15
N PHE A 177 16.67 12.11 -6.73
CA PHE A 177 16.80 11.39 -5.46
C PHE A 177 18.14 10.68 -5.26
N LEU A 178 18.71 10.13 -6.34
CA LEU A 178 19.97 9.39 -6.25
C LEU A 178 21.20 10.31 -6.26
N ASP A 179 21.11 11.46 -6.92
CA ASP A 179 22.21 12.43 -6.97
C ASP A 179 22.34 13.19 -5.65
N GLU A 180 21.20 13.58 -5.06
CA GLU A 180 21.14 14.28 -3.79
C GLU A 180 21.24 13.33 -2.58
N GLY A 181 20.82 12.07 -2.72
CA GLY A 181 20.65 11.13 -1.61
C GLY A 181 19.47 11.47 -0.69
N SER A 182 18.54 12.27 -1.20
CA SER A 182 17.37 12.79 -0.51
C SER A 182 16.07 12.37 -1.19
N ASP A 183 14.96 12.38 -0.46
CA ASP A 183 13.61 12.17 -1.01
C ASP A 183 12.80 13.48 -1.08
N PHE A 184 13.47 14.63 -0.97
CA PHE A 184 12.83 15.92 -1.19
C PHE A 184 12.57 16.14 -2.67
N VAL A 185 11.35 16.56 -2.99
CA VAL A 185 10.92 16.86 -4.36
C VAL A 185 10.09 18.14 -4.36
N LYS A 186 10.12 18.87 -5.47
CA LYS A 186 9.24 20.02 -5.69
C LYS A 186 7.85 19.54 -6.06
N SER A 187 6.86 19.94 -5.29
CA SER A 187 5.44 19.72 -5.57
C SER A 187 4.78 21.03 -5.95
N GLU A 188 4.15 21.07 -7.12
CA GLU A 188 3.35 22.20 -7.58
C GLU A 188 1.87 21.97 -7.25
N SER A 189 1.26 22.97 -6.60
CA SER A 189 -0.17 23.00 -6.31
C SER A 189 -0.96 23.56 -7.49
N LYS A 190 -2.28 23.33 -7.54
CA LYS A 190 -3.14 23.80 -8.66
C LYS A 190 -3.15 25.32 -8.86
N ASP A 191 -2.79 26.07 -7.83
CA ASP A 191 -2.63 27.53 -7.83
C ASP A 191 -1.25 27.99 -8.34
N GLY A 192 -0.37 27.06 -8.73
CA GLY A 192 1.00 27.33 -9.16
C GLY A 192 2.00 27.47 -8.00
N THR A 193 1.56 27.31 -6.74
CA THR A 193 2.47 27.37 -5.60
C THR A 193 3.37 26.13 -5.56
N VAL A 194 4.68 26.34 -5.59
CA VAL A 194 5.68 25.26 -5.50
C VAL A 194 6.20 25.16 -4.07
N LYS A 195 6.22 23.93 -3.53
CA LYS A 195 6.78 23.62 -2.20
C LYS A 195 7.70 22.42 -2.28
N GLU A 196 8.73 22.41 -1.46
CA GLU A 196 9.57 21.24 -1.27
C GLU A 196 8.93 20.30 -0.25
N VAL A 197 8.77 19.03 -0.61
CA VAL A 197 8.09 18.01 0.21
C VAL A 197 8.89 16.71 0.20
N SER A 198 8.82 15.95 1.30
CA SER A 198 9.38 14.59 1.34
C SER A 198 8.41 13.62 0.65
N PHE A 199 8.87 13.00 -0.44
CA PHE A 199 8.11 12.00 -1.16
C PHE A 199 7.70 10.83 -0.26
N ARG A 200 8.61 10.35 0.59
CA ARG A 200 8.34 9.21 1.47
C ARG A 200 7.36 9.55 2.58
N GLU A 201 7.42 10.75 3.14
CA GLU A 201 6.44 11.20 4.13
C GLU A 201 5.03 11.29 3.52
N CYS A 202 4.90 11.91 2.36
CA CYS A 202 3.61 12.01 1.64
C CYS A 202 3.06 10.63 1.31
N HIS A 203 3.85 9.76 0.66
CA HIS A 203 3.42 8.41 0.30
C HIS A 203 3.06 7.56 1.54
N GLY A 204 3.86 7.65 2.61
CA GLY A 204 3.63 6.92 3.84
C GLY A 204 2.42 7.42 4.63
N ALA A 205 2.10 8.71 4.58
CA ALA A 205 0.97 9.31 5.26
C ALA A 205 -0.35 8.72 4.76
N THR A 206 -0.55 8.67 3.44
CA THR A 206 -1.73 8.06 2.78
C THR A 206 -1.96 6.63 3.24
N GLY A 207 -0.90 5.80 3.18
CA GLY A 207 -0.98 4.41 3.60
C GLY A 207 -1.37 4.29 5.08
N ARG A 208 -0.70 5.07 5.95
CA ARG A 208 -0.92 5.06 7.40
C ARG A 208 -2.35 5.43 7.79
N VAL A 209 -2.87 6.53 7.29
CA VAL A 209 -4.23 6.96 7.64
C VAL A 209 -5.27 5.99 7.10
N SER A 210 -5.04 5.43 5.92
CA SER A 210 -5.94 4.46 5.29
C SER A 210 -6.05 3.18 6.11
N TYR A 211 -4.94 2.52 6.46
CA TYR A 211 -5.02 1.25 7.20
C TYR A 211 -5.45 1.43 8.66
N GLN A 212 -5.14 2.58 9.29
CA GLN A 212 -5.46 2.80 10.71
C GLN A 212 -6.93 3.14 10.94
N LEU A 213 -7.60 3.82 10.00
CA LEU A 213 -8.95 4.33 10.20
C LEU A 213 -10.01 3.54 9.41
N MET A 214 -9.61 2.74 8.44
CA MET A 214 -10.55 1.99 7.61
C MET A 214 -10.86 0.61 8.18
N TRP A 215 -11.73 0.61 9.19
CA TRP A 215 -12.33 -0.60 9.76
C TRP A 215 -13.84 -0.67 9.50
N SER A 216 -14.44 0.43 9.08
CA SER A 216 -15.84 0.53 8.68
C SER A 216 -16.01 1.61 7.63
N TYR A 217 -16.41 1.21 6.42
CA TYR A 217 -16.47 2.10 5.25
C TYR A 217 -17.45 3.26 5.44
N ASP A 218 -18.60 3.00 6.06
CA ASP A 218 -19.63 4.03 6.26
C ASP A 218 -19.22 5.09 7.31
N TRP A 219 -18.26 4.73 8.16
CA TRP A 219 -17.74 5.59 9.21
C TRP A 219 -16.44 6.30 8.84
N LEU A 220 -15.79 5.92 7.74
CA LEU A 220 -14.47 6.45 7.34
C LEU A 220 -14.46 7.97 7.27
N LYS A 221 -15.49 8.59 6.68
CA LYS A 221 -15.63 10.06 6.61
C LYS A 221 -15.74 10.71 7.98
N LYS A 222 -16.45 10.07 8.91
CA LYS A 222 -16.59 10.54 10.30
C LYS A 222 -15.27 10.38 11.06
N PHE A 223 -14.60 9.23 10.93
CA PHE A 223 -13.29 8.99 11.53
C PHE A 223 -12.21 9.93 10.99
N LYS A 224 -12.22 10.25 9.69
CA LYS A 224 -11.35 11.29 9.12
C LYS A 224 -11.57 12.64 9.80
N ARG A 225 -12.82 13.09 9.94
CA ARG A 225 -13.13 14.37 10.63
C ARG A 225 -12.71 14.36 12.10
N ILE A 226 -13.03 13.29 12.83
CA ILE A 226 -12.71 13.14 14.26
C ILE A 226 -11.18 13.09 14.45
N SER A 227 -10.46 12.30 13.65
CA SER A 227 -9.01 12.17 13.77
C SER A 227 -8.26 13.49 13.54
N LYS A 228 -8.73 14.35 12.62
CA LYS A 228 -8.19 15.72 12.43
C LYS A 228 -8.37 16.61 13.67
N ILE A 229 -9.41 16.38 14.49
CA ILE A 229 -9.70 17.20 15.70
C ILE A 229 -8.91 16.70 16.90
N PHE A 230 -8.88 15.38 17.13
CA PHE A 230 -8.34 14.80 18.36
C PHE A 230 -6.84 14.48 18.29
N SER A 231 -6.20 14.59 17.12
CA SER A 231 -4.78 14.30 16.98
C SER A 231 -4.09 15.19 15.94
N LEU A 232 -3.12 15.98 16.40
CA LEU A 232 -2.23 16.75 15.53
C LEU A 232 -1.44 15.84 14.58
N GLY A 233 -1.13 14.61 14.99
CA GLY A 233 -0.46 13.63 14.15
C GLY A 233 -1.30 13.21 12.95
N TYR A 234 -2.56 12.86 13.17
CA TYR A 234 -3.49 12.56 12.07
C TYR A 234 -3.78 13.79 11.22
N GLN A 235 -3.93 14.97 11.83
CA GLN A 235 -4.09 16.22 11.09
C GLN A 235 -2.93 16.45 10.11
N ARG A 236 -1.67 16.30 10.57
CA ARG A 236 -0.49 16.39 9.70
C ARG A 236 -0.53 15.36 8.59
N MET A 237 -0.82 14.09 8.89
CA MET A 237 -0.85 13.03 7.87
C MET A 237 -1.94 13.27 6.82
N TRP A 238 -3.12 13.75 7.22
CA TRP A 238 -4.18 14.10 6.27
C TRP A 238 -3.84 15.29 5.39
N ASN A 239 -3.08 16.26 5.90
CA ASN A 239 -2.60 17.38 5.10
C ASN A 239 -1.54 16.93 4.08
N LEU A 240 -0.73 15.92 4.42
CA LEU A 240 0.27 15.33 3.52
C LEU A 240 -0.34 14.43 2.43
N ASP A 241 -1.46 13.78 2.73
CA ASP A 241 -2.22 12.94 1.79
C ASP A 241 -2.87 13.75 0.65
N GLY A 242 -3.13 15.05 0.87
CA GLY A 242 -3.73 15.93 -0.13
C GLY A 242 -5.21 15.67 -0.43
N ALA A 243 -5.87 14.80 0.36
CA ALA A 243 -7.30 14.53 0.24
C ALA A 243 -8.11 15.59 1.01
N ASP A 244 -8.29 16.76 0.40
CA ASP A 244 -9.36 17.71 0.73
C ASP A 244 -10.36 17.81 -0.44
#